data_AF-A0AAX6EPS0-F1
#
_entry.id   AF-A0AAX6EPS0-F1
#
_cell.length_a   1.000
_cell.length_b   1.000
_cell.length_c   1.000
_cell.angle_alpha   90.00
_cell.angle_beta   90.00
_cell.angle_gamma   90.00
#
_symmetry.space_group_name_H-M   'P 1'
#
loop_
_entity.id
_entity.type
_entity.pdbx_description
1 polymer ?
#
loop_
_entity_poly.entity_id
_entity_poly.type
_entity_poly.pdbx_seq_one_letter_code
_entity_poly.pdbx_strand_id
1 'polypeptide(L)'
;MSNSNEAWRRSKILTRQGAKLLESSKDPVLEVFDSLPRCSQSERLVHSRRKISKHQNMLDTNMFESYLENLWSRVPEEKMISYAYLDCLWFSLYKDESAKSKVLDWIKRKQIFKRKYVFVPIVCWRHWSLLILCHFGEKGQSRTKKPCMLLLDSLQELDPKRLEPDIRRFVHDLYRSEGRKEKDEFIYDIPLLIPQVPQQKNGEECGIFVLYFLYLFLQSAPESFKQEGYPYFLNKEWFKLEDLECFRKELDSISRCKDVIDID
;
A
#
# COMPACT_ATOMS: atom_id res chain seq x y z
N MET A 1 31.21 20.39 10.08
CA MET A 1 29.85 20.49 9.52
C MET A 1 29.74 19.43 8.44
N SER A 2 29.39 18.23 8.87
CA SER A 2 29.31 17.02 8.06
C SER A 2 28.47 16.00 8.86
N ASN A 3 27.71 15.16 8.15
CA ASN A 3 26.90 14.03 8.65
C ASN A 3 25.46 14.28 9.11
N SER A 4 24.55 14.51 8.16
CA SER A 4 23.14 14.10 8.32
C SER A 4 22.54 13.37 7.11
N ASN A 5 23.20 13.39 5.93
CA ASN A 5 22.73 12.69 4.73
C ASN A 5 23.25 11.24 4.58
N GLU A 6 24.23 10.80 5.37
CA GLU A 6 24.72 9.41 5.34
C GLU A 6 23.90 8.44 6.21
N ALA A 7 23.16 8.95 7.20
CA ALA A 7 22.38 8.11 8.10
C ALA A 7 21.17 7.45 7.39
N TRP A 8 20.60 8.10 6.38
CA TRP A 8 19.50 7.55 5.60
C TRP A 8 19.95 6.45 4.63
N ARG A 9 21.18 6.55 4.07
CA ARG A 9 21.76 5.53 3.19
C ARG A 9 22.05 4.19 3.89
N ARG A 10 22.06 4.15 5.22
CA ARG A 10 22.33 2.94 6.03
C ARG A 10 21.09 2.13 6.42
N SER A 11 19.88 2.56 6.09
CA SER A 11 18.66 1.80 6.39
C SER A 11 18.06 1.14 5.14
N LYS A 12 18.92 0.53 4.31
CA LYS A 12 18.49 -0.48 3.35
C LYS A 12 18.48 -1.84 4.06
N ILE A 13 17.27 -2.31 4.33
CA ILE A 13 16.80 -3.70 4.13
C ILE A 13 17.83 -4.79 4.50
N LEU A 14 17.71 -5.34 5.72
CA LEU A 14 18.22 -6.67 6.05
C LEU A 14 17.26 -7.72 5.45
N THR A 15 17.32 -7.89 4.13
CA THR A 15 16.90 -9.12 3.45
C THR A 15 18.14 -9.74 2.80
N ARG A 16 18.17 -11.06 2.79
CA ARG A 16 19.38 -11.89 2.71
C ARG A 16 20.13 -11.87 1.36
N GLN A 17 19.78 -10.98 0.42
CA GLN A 17 20.31 -10.98 -0.95
C GLN A 17 20.60 -9.59 -1.57
N GLY A 18 20.60 -8.50 -0.79
CA GLY A 18 20.77 -7.13 -1.31
C GLY A 18 22.21 -6.61 -1.44
N ALA A 19 23.23 -7.46 -1.38
CA ALA A 19 24.63 -7.06 -1.44
C ALA A 19 25.27 -7.41 -2.79
N LYS A 20 24.98 -6.63 -3.83
CA LYS A 20 25.85 -6.37 -4.99
C LYS A 20 25.19 -5.37 -5.94
N LEU A 21 26.02 -4.47 -6.45
CA LEU A 21 25.80 -3.55 -7.59
C LEU A 21 25.18 -2.20 -7.26
N LEU A 22 26.10 -1.25 -7.06
CA LEU A 22 25.94 0.19 -7.28
C LEU A 22 26.84 0.52 -8.48
N GLU A 23 26.36 1.21 -9.52
CA GLU A 23 27.03 2.39 -10.12
C GLU A 23 26.44 2.87 -11.47
N SER A 24 26.41 4.21 -11.60
CA SER A 24 26.22 5.09 -12.78
C SER A 24 24.78 5.32 -13.28
N SER A 25 24.33 6.49 -13.76
CA SER A 25 24.77 7.90 -13.71
C SER A 25 23.73 8.77 -14.46
N LYS A 26 23.33 9.91 -13.87
CA LYS A 26 22.89 11.23 -14.44
C LYS A 26 21.53 11.39 -15.20
N ASP A 27 20.78 12.39 -14.72
CA ASP A 27 19.55 13.10 -15.17
C ASP A 27 19.62 13.78 -16.58
N PRO A 28 18.51 14.28 -17.21
CA PRO A 28 17.28 14.82 -16.59
C PRO A 28 15.87 14.54 -17.21
N VAL A 29 14.88 14.50 -16.31
CA VAL A 29 13.51 15.10 -16.32
C VAL A 29 12.50 14.81 -17.45
N LEU A 30 11.30 14.42 -16.97
CA LEU A 30 9.95 14.31 -17.58
C LEU A 30 9.66 13.11 -18.50
N GLU A 31 8.48 12.52 -18.28
CA GLU A 31 7.86 11.34 -18.93
C GLU A 31 8.24 9.95 -18.39
N VAL A 32 7.79 9.63 -17.17
CA VAL A 32 7.93 8.25 -16.61
C VAL A 32 6.61 7.46 -16.62
N PHE A 33 5.47 8.09 -16.94
CA PHE A 33 4.17 7.40 -17.00
C PHE A 33 3.45 7.48 -18.35
N ASP A 34 4.01 8.16 -19.35
CA ASP A 34 3.42 8.25 -20.71
C ASP A 34 3.94 7.19 -21.69
N SER A 35 4.95 6.40 -21.31
CA SER A 35 5.37 5.23 -22.08
C SER A 35 4.52 4.00 -21.74
N LEU A 36 3.20 4.15 -21.93
CA LEU A 36 2.29 3.02 -22.05
C LEU A 36 2.61 2.31 -23.38
N PRO A 37 2.99 1.02 -23.40
CA PRO A 37 3.00 0.27 -24.65
C PRO A 37 1.55 0.15 -25.13
N ARG A 38 1.25 0.76 -26.29
CA ARG A 38 0.03 0.44 -27.03
C ARG A 38 0.10 -1.04 -27.37
N CYS A 39 -0.85 -1.80 -26.84
CA CYS A 39 -1.02 -3.22 -27.11
C CYS A 39 -1.05 -3.48 -28.62
N SER A 40 0.06 -3.97 -29.18
CA SER A 40 0.13 -4.53 -30.53
C SER A 40 -0.06 -6.06 -30.45
N GLN A 41 -0.86 -6.58 -31.38
CA GLN A 41 -1.40 -7.94 -31.38
C GLN A 41 -0.43 -9.02 -31.89
N SER A 42 -0.76 -10.27 -31.51
CA SER A 42 -0.48 -11.57 -32.18
C SER A 42 0.89 -12.23 -31.90
N GLU A 43 1.10 -13.56 -31.91
CA GLU A 43 0.29 -14.78 -31.83
C GLU A 43 1.27 -15.98 -31.62
N ARG A 44 0.82 -17.05 -30.92
CA ARG A 44 1.28 -18.48 -30.94
C ARG A 44 2.57 -18.91 -30.20
N LEU A 45 2.43 -19.68 -29.11
CA LEU A 45 2.61 -21.16 -28.92
C LEU A 45 4.02 -21.47 -28.36
N VAL A 46 4.31 -22.31 -27.35
CA VAL A 46 3.86 -23.67 -27.00
C VAL A 46 4.11 -23.97 -25.49
N HIS A 47 3.12 -24.63 -24.87
CA HIS A 47 3.12 -25.65 -23.79
C HIS A 47 4.29 -25.76 -22.76
N SER A 48 3.96 -25.46 -21.50
CA SER A 48 4.14 -26.43 -20.39
C SER A 48 3.03 -26.23 -19.37
N ARG A 49 2.15 -27.22 -19.26
CA ARG A 49 1.02 -27.25 -18.32
C ARG A 49 1.55 -27.44 -16.90
N ARG A 50 1.69 -26.36 -16.14
CA ARG A 50 1.37 -26.44 -14.70
C ARG A 50 -0.14 -26.24 -14.60
N LYS A 51 -0.86 -27.30 -14.21
CA LYS A 51 -2.27 -27.21 -13.83
C LYS A 51 -2.36 -26.21 -12.68
N ILE A 52 -2.73 -24.97 -12.98
CA ILE A 52 -3.24 -24.03 -11.98
C ILE A 52 -4.48 -24.71 -11.40
N SER A 53 -4.40 -25.12 -10.14
CA SER A 53 -5.57 -25.68 -9.46
C SER A 53 -6.65 -24.59 -9.46
N LYS A 54 -7.89 -24.95 -9.78
CA LYS A 54 -9.03 -24.02 -9.89
C LYS A 54 -9.44 -23.34 -8.56
N HIS A 55 -8.59 -23.38 -7.54
CA HIS A 55 -8.81 -22.82 -6.19
C HIS A 55 -7.69 -21.88 -5.72
N GLN A 56 -6.81 -21.44 -6.62
CA GLN A 56 -5.65 -20.56 -6.34
C GLN A 56 -5.89 -19.07 -6.71
N ASN A 57 -7.14 -18.63 -6.84
CA ASN A 57 -7.43 -17.28 -7.33
C ASN A 57 -7.17 -16.17 -6.29
N MET A 58 -7.09 -16.53 -5.01
CA MET A 58 -6.84 -15.56 -3.95
C MET A 58 -5.34 -15.36 -3.77
N LEU A 59 -4.88 -14.13 -3.88
CA LEU A 59 -3.47 -13.79 -3.67
C LEU A 59 -3.02 -14.23 -2.28
N ASP A 60 -2.01 -15.10 -2.26
CA ASP A 60 -1.27 -15.38 -1.03
C ASP A 60 -0.39 -14.18 -0.66
N THR A 61 0.02 -14.17 0.61
CA THR A 61 0.83 -13.10 1.21
C THR A 61 2.15 -12.87 0.47
N ASN A 62 2.83 -13.93 0.02
CA ASN A 62 4.14 -13.80 -0.63
C ASN A 62 4.01 -13.17 -2.02
N MET A 63 3.01 -13.61 -2.80
CA MET A 63 2.69 -13.00 -4.08
C MET A 63 2.27 -11.54 -3.91
N PHE A 64 1.42 -11.26 -2.91
CA PHE A 64 0.99 -9.90 -2.61
C PHE A 64 2.18 -8.99 -2.28
N GLU A 65 3.07 -9.41 -1.39
CA GLU A 65 4.27 -8.64 -1.03
C GLU A 65 5.20 -8.43 -2.22
N SER A 66 5.43 -9.46 -3.04
CA SER A 66 6.21 -9.36 -4.26
C SER A 66 5.66 -8.30 -5.24
N TYR A 67 4.34 -8.24 -5.38
CA TYR A 67 3.71 -7.21 -6.21
C TYR A 67 3.76 -5.83 -5.57
N LEU A 68 3.55 -5.73 -4.26
CA LEU A 68 3.65 -4.48 -3.52
C LEU A 68 5.06 -3.89 -3.62
N GLU A 69 6.10 -4.70 -3.45
CA GLU A 69 7.51 -4.30 -3.63
C GLU A 69 7.77 -3.82 -5.05
N ASN A 70 7.22 -4.50 -6.07
CA ASN A 70 7.36 -4.08 -7.45
C ASN A 70 6.69 -2.71 -7.69
N LEU A 71 5.45 -2.53 -7.22
CA LEU A 71 4.77 -1.23 -7.29
C LEU A 71 5.58 -0.14 -6.60
N TRP A 72 6.10 -0.44 -5.41
CA TRP A 72 6.88 0.51 -4.63
C TRP A 72 8.19 0.89 -5.33
N SER A 73 8.88 -0.04 -5.97
CA SER A 73 10.12 0.23 -6.70
C SER A 73 9.98 1.26 -7.83
N ARG A 74 8.75 1.49 -8.31
CA ARG A 74 8.42 2.43 -9.40
C ARG A 74 8.02 3.81 -8.91
N VAL A 75 7.87 4.00 -7.60
CA VAL A 75 7.48 5.28 -7.03
C VAL A 75 8.70 6.21 -7.07
N PRO A 76 8.59 7.42 -7.66
CA PRO A 76 9.68 8.38 -7.69
C PRO A 76 10.18 8.73 -6.29
N GLU A 77 11.49 8.91 -6.13
CA GLU A 77 12.13 9.20 -4.83
C GLU A 77 11.51 10.43 -4.14
N GLU A 78 11.10 11.43 -4.91
CA GLU A 78 10.42 12.64 -4.43
C GLU A 78 9.14 12.32 -3.65
N LYS A 79 8.35 11.34 -4.13
CA LYS A 79 7.13 10.89 -3.48
C LYS A 79 7.42 10.00 -2.26
N MET A 80 8.57 9.31 -2.23
CA MET A 80 8.98 8.42 -1.13
C MET A 80 9.22 9.13 0.20
N ILE A 81 9.47 10.44 0.18
CA ILE A 81 9.58 11.23 1.41
C ILE A 81 8.20 11.37 2.06
N SER A 82 7.15 11.51 1.25
CA SER A 82 5.78 11.74 1.70
C SER A 82 5.02 10.45 1.98
N TYR A 83 5.42 9.31 1.41
CA TYR A 83 4.68 8.06 1.51
C TYR A 83 5.45 6.99 2.30
N ALA A 84 4.71 6.06 2.91
CA ALA A 84 5.25 4.80 3.42
C ALA A 84 4.21 3.70 3.27
N TYR A 85 4.64 2.44 3.27
CA TYR A 85 3.74 1.30 3.46
C TYR A 85 4.24 0.44 4.63
N LEU A 86 3.28 -0.27 5.25
CA LEU A 86 3.54 -1.33 6.22
C LEU A 86 3.45 -2.68 5.53
N ASP A 87 4.23 -3.62 6.00
CA ASP A 87 4.14 -5.03 5.60
C ASP A 87 2.73 -5.56 5.92
N CYS A 88 2.16 -6.34 5.01
CA CYS A 88 0.77 -6.77 5.07
C CYS A 88 0.45 -7.66 6.27
N LEU A 89 1.44 -8.34 6.83
CA LEU A 89 1.25 -9.19 8.00
C LEU A 89 1.24 -8.38 9.29
N TRP A 90 1.79 -7.17 9.31
CA TRP A 90 1.97 -6.41 10.56
C TRP A 90 0.65 -6.11 11.26
N PHE A 91 -0.42 -5.78 10.55
CA PHE A 91 -1.72 -5.57 11.20
C PHE A 91 -2.25 -6.87 11.83
N SER A 92 -2.11 -8.00 11.15
CA SER A 92 -2.54 -9.31 11.68
C SER A 92 -1.69 -9.75 12.88
N LEU A 93 -0.37 -9.55 12.83
CA LEU A 93 0.56 -9.84 13.91
C LEU A 93 0.37 -8.90 15.10
N TYR A 94 -0.01 -7.65 14.87
CA TYR A 94 -0.32 -6.70 15.94
C TYR A 94 -1.50 -7.16 16.80
N LYS A 95 -2.47 -7.90 16.22
CA LYS A 95 -3.61 -8.46 16.96
C LYS A 95 -3.21 -9.59 17.91
N ASP A 96 -2.01 -10.16 17.76
CA ASP A 96 -1.43 -11.09 18.72
C ASP A 96 -0.69 -10.32 19.82
N GLU A 97 -1.19 -10.39 21.06
CA GLU A 97 -0.63 -9.69 22.22
C GLU A 97 0.86 -10.02 22.47
N SER A 98 1.32 -11.22 22.09
CA SER A 98 2.72 -11.61 22.23
C SER A 98 3.65 -10.91 21.23
N ALA A 99 3.14 -10.51 20.07
CA ALA A 99 3.88 -9.87 19.00
C ALA A 99 3.65 -8.34 18.95
N LYS A 100 2.54 -7.85 19.53
CA LYS A 100 2.09 -6.46 19.53
C LYS A 100 3.22 -5.45 19.75
N SER A 101 3.98 -5.57 20.85
CA SER A 101 5.08 -4.63 21.17
C SER A 101 6.16 -4.60 20.08
N LYS A 102 6.53 -5.76 19.53
CA LYS A 102 7.55 -5.86 18.47
C LYS A 102 7.08 -5.21 17.18
N VAL A 103 5.81 -5.43 16.82
CA VAL A 103 5.21 -4.82 15.63
C VAL A 103 5.19 -3.29 15.75
N LEU A 104 4.78 -2.75 16.91
CA LEU A 104 4.80 -1.31 17.15
C LEU A 104 6.23 -0.74 17.03
N ASP A 105 7.25 -1.44 17.54
CA ASP A 105 8.64 -1.05 17.38
C ASP A 105 9.11 -1.06 15.90
N TRP A 106 8.64 -2.03 15.10
CA TRP A 106 8.94 -2.07 13.67
C TRP A 106 8.29 -0.90 12.93
N ILE A 107 7.05 -0.57 13.26
CA ILE A 107 6.31 0.55 12.68
C ILE A 107 6.95 1.89 13.05
N LYS A 108 7.35 2.06 14.31
CA LYS A 108 8.08 3.24 14.79
C LYS A 108 9.33 3.54 13.95
N ARG A 109 10.10 2.52 13.58
CA ARG A 109 11.29 2.66 12.71
C ARG A 109 10.97 3.21 11.32
N LYS A 110 9.73 3.03 10.81
CA LYS A 110 9.29 3.57 9.52
C LYS A 110 9.00 5.08 9.57
N GLN A 111 8.95 5.68 10.76
CA GLN A 111 8.69 7.11 10.98
C GLN A 111 7.38 7.56 10.31
N ILE A 112 6.30 6.77 10.50
CA ILE A 112 5.03 6.96 9.80
C ILE A 112 4.41 8.35 10.05
N PHE A 113 4.67 8.96 11.21
CA PHE A 113 4.20 10.30 11.56
C PHE A 113 4.93 11.43 10.81
N LYS A 114 5.98 11.15 10.05
CA LYS A 114 6.62 12.12 9.14
C LYS A 114 6.06 12.05 7.72
N ARG A 115 5.15 11.11 7.45
CA ARG A 115 4.61 10.83 6.14
C ARG A 115 3.24 11.48 6.00
N LYS A 116 2.93 11.94 4.78
CA LYS A 116 1.60 12.42 4.40
C LYS A 116 0.62 11.26 4.29
N TYR A 117 1.07 10.12 3.75
CA TYR A 117 0.23 8.93 3.58
C TYR A 117 0.98 7.67 3.97
N VAL A 118 0.29 6.79 4.69
CA VAL A 118 0.82 5.50 5.11
C VAL A 118 -0.16 4.42 4.67
N PHE A 119 0.28 3.54 3.78
CA PHE A 119 -0.51 2.42 3.30
C PHE A 119 -0.37 1.24 4.26
N VAL A 120 -1.48 0.71 4.72
CA VAL A 120 -1.55 -0.43 5.63
C VAL A 120 -2.43 -1.49 4.96
N PRO A 121 -1.83 -2.41 4.18
CA PRO A 121 -2.54 -3.58 3.71
C PRO A 121 -2.99 -4.41 4.93
N ILE A 122 -4.28 -4.77 4.96
CA ILE A 122 -4.86 -5.57 6.02
C ILE A 122 -5.34 -6.89 5.41
N VAL A 123 -4.76 -7.99 5.89
CA VAL A 123 -5.27 -9.34 5.62
C VAL A 123 -5.87 -9.92 6.90
N CYS A 124 -7.18 -10.18 6.88
CA CYS A 124 -7.92 -10.79 7.98
C CYS A 124 -8.95 -11.76 7.41
N TRP A 125 -9.04 -12.97 7.98
CA TRP A 125 -9.97 -14.01 7.53
C TRP A 125 -9.93 -14.26 6.02
N ARG A 126 -8.71 -14.33 5.45
CA ARG A 126 -8.48 -14.52 4.00
C ARG A 126 -9.03 -13.38 3.13
N HIS A 127 -9.33 -12.23 3.71
CA HIS A 127 -9.81 -11.07 2.98
C HIS A 127 -8.83 -9.91 3.07
N TRP A 128 -8.57 -9.30 1.92
CA TRP A 128 -7.66 -8.17 1.76
C TRP A 128 -8.44 -6.86 1.72
N SER A 129 -8.01 -5.89 2.52
CA SER A 129 -8.48 -4.50 2.50
C SER A 129 -7.30 -3.54 2.64
N LEU A 130 -7.50 -2.28 2.29
CA LEU A 130 -6.46 -1.25 2.38
C LEU A 130 -6.90 -0.16 3.35
N LEU A 131 -6.15 0.00 4.44
CA LEU A 131 -6.23 1.15 5.31
C LEU A 131 -5.17 2.18 4.87
N ILE A 132 -5.55 3.44 4.74
CA ILE A 132 -4.63 4.55 4.45
C ILE A 132 -4.72 5.55 5.60
N LEU A 133 -3.59 5.78 6.27
CA LEU A 133 -3.46 6.82 7.30
C LEU A 133 -3.01 8.11 6.62
N CYS A 134 -3.86 9.14 6.65
CA CYS A 134 -3.59 10.43 6.03
C CYS A 134 -3.21 11.45 7.12
N HIS A 135 -2.07 12.12 6.96
CA HIS A 135 -1.66 13.28 7.77
C HIS A 135 -1.57 13.03 9.28
N PHE A 136 -1.22 11.81 9.72
CA PHE A 136 -1.14 11.46 11.16
C PHE A 136 -0.10 12.27 11.94
N GLY A 137 0.92 12.80 11.25
CA GLY A 137 1.90 13.71 11.84
C GLY A 137 1.36 15.07 12.26
N GLU A 138 0.28 15.51 11.61
CA GLU A 138 -0.27 16.85 11.77
C GLU A 138 -1.03 17.00 13.09
N LYS A 139 -0.90 18.17 13.70
CA LYS A 139 -1.60 18.50 14.96
C LYS A 139 -3.04 18.89 14.65
N GLY A 140 -3.96 18.59 15.57
CA GLY A 140 -5.40 18.88 15.41
C GLY A 140 -5.80 20.34 15.17
N GLN A 141 -4.89 21.30 15.35
CA GLN A 141 -5.12 22.72 15.07
C GLN A 141 -4.90 23.11 13.60
N SER A 142 -4.39 22.21 12.76
CA SER A 142 -4.24 22.47 11.33
C SER A 142 -5.62 22.61 10.67
N ARG A 143 -5.91 23.79 10.09
CA ARG A 143 -7.18 24.05 9.40
C ARG A 143 -7.27 23.37 8.03
N THR A 144 -6.15 22.87 7.49
CA THR A 144 -6.08 22.37 6.10
C THR A 144 -5.59 20.93 5.99
N LYS A 145 -4.99 20.36 7.05
CA LYS A 145 -4.43 19.00 7.07
C LYS A 145 -4.76 18.33 8.40
N LYS A 146 -5.97 17.79 8.50
CA LYS A 146 -6.38 17.01 9.66
C LYS A 146 -6.08 15.53 9.42
N PRO A 147 -5.70 14.78 10.46
CA PRO A 147 -5.55 13.34 10.32
C PRO A 147 -6.90 12.71 9.98
N CYS A 148 -6.89 11.72 9.10
CA CYS A 148 -8.03 10.88 8.82
C CYS A 148 -7.57 9.50 8.34
N MET A 149 -8.49 8.55 8.32
CA MET A 149 -8.27 7.20 7.84
C MET A 149 -9.20 6.93 6.67
N LEU A 150 -8.69 6.28 5.62
CA LEU A 150 -9.49 5.76 4.51
C LEU A 150 -9.45 4.24 4.56
N LEU A 151 -10.60 3.58 4.59
CA LEU A 151 -10.69 2.12 4.51
C LEU A 151 -11.34 1.73 3.18
N LEU A 152 -10.53 1.15 2.29
CA LEU A 152 -10.96 0.69 0.97
C LEU A 152 -11.14 -0.82 1.02
N ASP A 153 -12.37 -1.26 0.76
CA ASP A 153 -12.75 -2.67 0.76
C ASP A 153 -13.56 -2.97 -0.53
N SER A 154 -13.08 -3.94 -1.31
CA SER A 154 -13.73 -4.41 -2.54
C SER A 154 -14.83 -5.45 -2.29
N LEU A 155 -15.06 -5.85 -1.03
CA LEU A 155 -16.09 -6.79 -0.61
C LEU A 155 -16.95 -6.21 0.54
N GLN A 156 -17.70 -5.15 0.23
CA GLN A 156 -18.61 -4.48 1.17
C GLN A 156 -19.85 -5.31 1.56
N GLU A 157 -20.06 -6.49 0.96
CA GLU A 157 -21.03 -7.48 1.48
C GLU A 157 -20.70 -7.90 2.92
N LEU A 158 -19.43 -7.76 3.32
CA LEU A 158 -19.00 -7.84 4.72
C LEU A 158 -19.12 -6.45 5.35
N ASP A 159 -19.69 -6.35 6.55
CA ASP A 159 -19.83 -5.06 7.26
C ASP A 159 -18.48 -4.32 7.26
N PRO A 160 -18.35 -3.19 6.55
CA PRO A 160 -17.06 -2.53 6.40
C PRO A 160 -16.57 -1.94 7.74
N LYS A 161 -17.46 -1.77 8.72
CA LYS A 161 -17.11 -1.35 10.09
C LYS A 161 -16.62 -2.47 10.98
N ARG A 162 -16.62 -3.74 10.53
CA ARG A 162 -16.11 -4.88 11.31
C ARG A 162 -14.66 -4.70 11.76
N LEU A 163 -13.85 -3.98 10.97
CA LEU A 163 -12.45 -3.70 11.29
C LEU A 163 -12.29 -2.44 12.15
N GLU A 164 -13.32 -1.59 12.26
CA GLU A 164 -13.21 -0.30 12.94
C GLU A 164 -12.70 -0.43 14.38
N PRO A 165 -13.21 -1.33 15.25
CA PRO A 165 -12.70 -1.46 16.62
C PRO A 165 -11.20 -1.81 16.68
N ASP A 166 -10.73 -2.69 15.79
CA ASP A 166 -9.32 -3.08 15.71
C ASP A 166 -8.44 -1.96 15.14
N ILE A 167 -8.94 -1.23 14.12
CA ILE A 167 -8.26 -0.07 13.54
C ILE A 167 -8.12 1.05 14.58
N ARG A 168 -9.18 1.33 15.35
CA ARG A 168 -9.18 2.36 16.41
C ARG A 168 -8.14 2.03 17.48
N ARG A 169 -8.09 0.76 17.92
CA ARG A 169 -7.09 0.27 18.88
C ARG A 169 -5.67 0.35 18.31
N PHE A 170 -5.49 -0.07 17.06
CA PHE A 170 -4.20 0.01 16.36
C PHE A 170 -3.69 1.44 16.29
N VAL A 171 -4.52 2.39 15.83
CA VAL A 171 -4.16 3.81 15.74
C VAL A 171 -3.84 4.40 17.11
N HIS A 172 -4.63 4.08 18.14
CA HIS A 172 -4.33 4.49 19.50
C HIS A 172 -2.94 4.05 19.95
N ASP A 173 -2.62 2.76 19.79
CA ASP A 173 -1.32 2.22 20.17
C ASP A 173 -0.17 2.80 19.33
N LEU A 174 -0.40 3.14 18.04
CA LEU A 174 0.58 3.84 17.21
C LEU A 174 0.95 5.21 17.82
N TYR A 175 -0.04 6.01 18.23
CA TYR A 175 0.21 7.30 18.88
C TYR A 175 0.98 7.10 20.21
N ARG A 176 0.56 6.13 21.03
CA ARG A 176 1.18 5.87 22.33
C ARG A 176 2.62 5.35 22.22
N SER A 177 2.88 4.41 21.30
CA SER A 177 4.21 3.84 21.08
C SER A 177 5.25 4.87 20.57
N GLU A 178 4.78 5.90 19.85
CA GLU A 178 5.61 7.02 19.38
C GLU A 178 5.85 8.06 20.50
N GLY A 179 5.21 7.92 21.67
CA GLY A 179 5.33 8.88 22.78
C GLY A 179 4.62 10.20 22.52
N ARG A 180 3.61 10.20 21.64
CA ARG A 180 2.81 11.37 21.31
C ARG A 180 1.92 11.79 22.48
N LYS A 181 1.62 13.09 22.56
CA LYS A 181 0.94 13.72 23.73
C LYS A 181 -0.51 14.11 23.46
N GLU A 182 -1.00 13.81 22.26
CA GLU A 182 -2.38 14.00 21.87
C GLU A 182 -3.30 13.24 22.83
N LYS A 183 -4.42 13.89 23.19
CA LYS A 183 -5.40 13.31 24.10
C LYS A 183 -6.14 12.15 23.43
N ASP A 184 -6.68 11.26 24.25
CA ASP A 184 -7.47 10.13 23.77
C ASP A 184 -8.66 10.56 22.92
N GLU A 185 -9.37 11.61 23.33
CA GLU A 185 -10.53 12.10 22.58
C GLU A 185 -10.13 12.50 21.16
N PHE A 186 -9.00 13.18 21.00
CA PHE A 186 -8.48 13.55 19.67
C PHE A 186 -8.22 12.32 18.81
N ILE A 187 -7.58 11.28 19.37
CA ILE A 187 -7.22 10.07 18.62
C ILE A 187 -8.46 9.28 18.23
N TYR A 188 -9.44 9.15 19.13
CA TYR A 188 -10.70 8.47 18.85
C TYR A 188 -11.59 9.26 17.88
N ASP A 189 -11.49 10.59 17.84
CA ASP A 189 -12.24 11.46 16.93
C ASP A 189 -11.65 11.52 15.50
N ILE A 190 -10.46 10.92 15.25
CA ILE A 190 -9.89 10.85 13.89
C ILE A 190 -10.89 10.14 12.97
N PRO A 191 -11.41 10.78 11.91
CA PRO A 191 -12.47 10.17 11.11
C PRO A 191 -11.99 8.95 10.33
N LEU A 192 -12.79 7.88 10.34
CA LEU A 192 -12.66 6.72 9.46
C LEU A 192 -13.66 6.88 8.31
N LEU A 193 -13.14 7.14 7.11
CA LEU A 193 -13.94 7.31 5.89
C LEU A 193 -13.88 6.04 5.06
N ILE A 194 -15.04 5.60 4.57
CA ILE A 194 -15.18 4.36 3.80
C ILE A 194 -15.65 4.76 2.38
N PRO A 195 -14.73 5.05 1.45
CA PRO A 195 -15.07 5.38 0.07
C PRO A 195 -15.88 4.28 -0.61
N GLN A 196 -16.71 4.70 -1.55
CA GLN A 196 -17.35 3.80 -2.51
C GLN A 196 -16.33 3.45 -3.60
N VAL A 197 -15.85 2.21 -3.57
CA VAL A 197 -14.87 1.67 -4.53
C VAL A 197 -15.50 0.54 -5.35
N PRO A 198 -14.95 0.18 -6.52
CA PRO A 198 -15.45 -0.95 -7.29
C PRO A 198 -15.45 -2.23 -6.46
N GLN A 199 -16.54 -2.98 -6.57
CA GLN A 199 -16.75 -4.21 -5.82
C GLN A 199 -16.40 -5.42 -6.69
N GLN A 200 -15.72 -6.39 -6.10
CA GLN A 200 -15.38 -7.65 -6.78
C GLN A 200 -16.64 -8.53 -6.93
N LYS A 201 -16.64 -9.43 -7.94
CA LYS A 201 -17.80 -10.29 -8.23
C LYS A 201 -17.74 -11.69 -7.60
N ASN A 202 -16.54 -12.20 -7.32
CA ASN A 202 -16.32 -13.61 -6.94
C ASN A 202 -15.64 -13.80 -5.58
N GLY A 203 -15.36 -12.72 -4.83
CA GLY A 203 -14.76 -12.80 -3.49
C GLY A 203 -13.25 -13.07 -3.44
N GLU A 204 -12.63 -13.48 -4.55
CA GLU A 204 -11.25 -14.01 -4.57
C GLU A 204 -10.21 -12.95 -4.97
N GLU A 205 -10.63 -11.84 -5.55
CA GLU A 205 -9.77 -10.85 -6.19
C GLU A 205 -9.35 -9.71 -5.26
N CYS A 206 -9.76 -9.75 -3.99
CA CYS A 206 -9.60 -8.64 -3.05
C CYS A 206 -8.15 -8.16 -2.93
N GLY A 207 -7.16 -9.06 -3.00
CA GLY A 207 -5.73 -8.69 -3.01
C GLY A 207 -5.33 -7.87 -4.24
N ILE A 208 -5.85 -8.21 -5.42
CA ILE A 208 -5.60 -7.47 -6.67
C ILE A 208 -6.23 -6.09 -6.58
N PHE A 209 -7.45 -6.00 -6.04
CA PHE A 209 -8.10 -4.71 -5.79
C PHE A 209 -7.28 -3.82 -4.83
N VAL A 210 -6.74 -4.39 -3.73
CA VAL A 210 -5.86 -3.63 -2.82
C VAL A 210 -4.63 -3.10 -3.53
N LEU A 211 -3.95 -3.92 -4.34
CA LEU A 211 -2.79 -3.48 -5.14
C LEU A 211 -3.18 -2.38 -6.15
N TYR A 212 -4.33 -2.52 -6.79
CA TYR A 212 -4.85 -1.52 -7.74
C TYR A 212 -5.22 -0.20 -7.05
N PHE A 213 -5.84 -0.25 -5.88
CA PHE A 213 -6.14 0.94 -5.08
C PHE A 213 -4.87 1.67 -4.67
N LEU A 214 -3.84 0.93 -4.25
CA LEU A 214 -2.53 1.47 -3.92
C LEU A 214 -1.86 2.10 -5.15
N TYR A 215 -1.92 1.45 -6.30
CA TYR A 215 -1.42 1.98 -7.57
C TYR A 215 -2.09 3.32 -7.93
N LEU A 216 -3.42 3.39 -7.92
CA LEU A 216 -4.16 4.63 -8.21
C LEU A 216 -3.79 5.75 -7.23
N PHE A 217 -3.63 5.42 -5.95
CA PHE A 217 -3.25 6.40 -4.93
C PHE A 217 -1.84 6.93 -5.16
N LEU A 218 -0.87 6.07 -5.51
CA LEU A 218 0.48 6.51 -5.82
C LEU A 218 0.53 7.44 -7.05
N GLN A 219 -0.35 7.22 -8.03
CA GLN A 219 -0.43 8.06 -9.23
C GLN A 219 -1.09 9.40 -8.95
N SER A 220 -2.29 9.37 -8.35
CA SER A 220 -3.24 10.48 -8.43
C SER A 220 -3.67 11.04 -7.08
N ALA A 221 -3.07 10.60 -5.96
CA ALA A 221 -3.42 11.15 -4.66
C ALA A 221 -3.16 12.65 -4.59
N PRO A 222 -4.05 13.42 -3.94
CA PRO A 222 -3.85 14.83 -3.74
C PRO A 222 -2.58 15.07 -2.91
N GLU A 223 -1.85 16.14 -3.22
CA GLU A 223 -0.66 16.50 -2.44
C GLU A 223 -0.98 16.75 -0.96
N SER A 224 -2.22 17.21 -0.72
CA SER A 224 -2.80 17.39 0.60
C SER A 224 -4.26 16.97 0.57
N PHE A 225 -4.57 15.80 1.14
CA PHE A 225 -5.94 15.40 1.43
C PHE A 225 -6.66 16.46 2.26
N LYS A 226 -7.86 16.85 1.82
CA LYS A 226 -8.79 17.70 2.55
C LYS A 226 -10.07 16.92 2.77
N GLN A 227 -10.56 16.91 3.99
CA GLN A 227 -11.84 16.26 4.28
C GLN A 227 -13.00 17.10 3.75
N GLU A 228 -12.86 18.43 3.78
CA GLU A 228 -13.84 19.36 3.23
C GLU A 228 -13.97 19.16 1.72
N GLY A 229 -15.19 18.86 1.25
CA GLY A 229 -15.48 18.59 -0.17
C GLY A 229 -15.11 17.18 -0.66
N TYR A 230 -14.68 16.29 0.23
CA TYR A 230 -14.52 14.86 -0.10
C TYR A 230 -15.90 14.19 -0.32
N PRO A 231 -16.08 13.35 -1.36
CA PRO A 231 -15.06 12.80 -2.25
C PRO A 231 -14.85 13.58 -3.57
N TYR A 232 -13.68 14.20 -3.73
CA TYR A 232 -13.19 14.73 -5.01
C TYR A 232 -12.15 13.81 -5.70
N PHE A 233 -11.75 12.73 -5.01
CA PHE A 233 -10.93 11.62 -5.49
C PHE A 233 -11.41 10.35 -4.75
N LEU A 234 -11.04 9.15 -5.23
CA LEU A 234 -11.67 7.89 -4.79
C LEU A 234 -13.20 7.86 -5.02
N ASN A 235 -13.66 8.54 -6.07
CA ASN A 235 -15.03 8.47 -6.58
C ASN A 235 -15.12 7.46 -7.73
N LYS A 236 -16.33 7.23 -8.27
CA LYS A 236 -16.55 6.21 -9.31
C LYS A 236 -15.74 6.49 -10.57
N GLU A 237 -15.52 7.76 -10.89
CA GLU A 237 -14.77 8.22 -12.06
C GLU A 237 -13.26 7.96 -11.92
N TRP A 238 -12.78 7.80 -10.69
CA TRP A 238 -11.40 7.45 -10.38
C TRP A 238 -11.05 5.99 -10.67
N PHE A 239 -12.08 5.14 -10.83
CA PHE A 239 -11.90 3.72 -11.06
C PHE A 239 -12.46 3.32 -12.42
N LYS A 240 -11.56 3.05 -13.36
CA LYS A 240 -11.93 2.58 -14.71
C LYS A 240 -11.72 1.09 -14.80
N LEU A 241 -12.71 0.38 -15.34
CA LEU A 241 -12.63 -1.07 -15.46
C LEU A 241 -11.50 -1.49 -16.41
N GLU A 242 -11.30 -0.71 -17.47
CA GLU A 242 -10.25 -0.91 -18.46
C GLU A 242 -8.86 -0.81 -17.82
N ASP A 243 -8.66 0.14 -16.90
CA ASP A 243 -7.41 0.32 -16.17
C ASP A 243 -7.13 -0.86 -15.23
N LEU A 244 -8.17 -1.39 -14.56
CA LEU A 244 -8.06 -2.58 -13.72
C LEU A 244 -7.68 -3.83 -14.53
N GLU A 245 -8.25 -4.01 -15.72
CA GLU A 245 -7.90 -5.12 -16.61
C GLU A 245 -6.47 -5.02 -17.13
N CYS A 246 -6.02 -3.82 -17.50
CA CYS A 246 -4.62 -3.57 -17.88
C CYS A 246 -3.67 -3.85 -16.71
N PHE A 247 -4.01 -3.37 -15.52
CA PHE A 247 -3.23 -3.60 -14.30
C PHE A 247 -3.08 -5.10 -13.98
N ARG A 248 -4.13 -5.90 -14.16
CA ARG A 248 -4.08 -7.36 -13.97
C ARG A 248 -3.09 -8.04 -14.92
N LYS A 249 -3.17 -7.72 -16.21
CA LYS A 249 -2.26 -8.28 -17.23
C LYS A 249 -0.81 -7.93 -16.90
N GLU A 250 -0.58 -6.75 -16.33
CA GLU A 250 0.74 -6.35 -15.88
C GLU A 250 1.25 -7.19 -14.70
N LEU A 251 0.43 -7.40 -13.66
CA LEU A 251 0.80 -8.28 -12.54
C LEU A 251 1.12 -9.71 -12.99
N ASP A 252 0.35 -10.23 -13.96
CA ASP A 252 0.60 -11.55 -14.56
C ASP A 252 1.92 -11.60 -15.35
N SER A 253 2.33 -10.50 -15.97
CA SER A 253 3.61 -10.43 -16.67
C SER A 253 4.79 -10.48 -15.69
N ILE A 254 4.64 -9.86 -14.52
CA ILE A 254 5.68 -9.82 -13.48
C ILE A 254 5.88 -11.20 -12.84
N SER A 255 4.81 -11.93 -12.54
CA SER A 255 4.93 -13.29 -11.98
C SER A 255 5.62 -14.24 -12.95
N ARG A 256 5.25 -14.18 -14.24
CA ARG A 256 5.85 -15.03 -15.28
C ARG A 256 7.34 -14.74 -15.50
N CYS A 257 7.80 -13.50 -15.35
CA CYS A 257 9.22 -13.17 -15.47
C CYS A 257 10.06 -13.72 -14.31
N LYS A 258 9.51 -13.80 -13.09
CA LYS A 258 10.25 -14.37 -11.94
C LYS A 258 10.42 -15.89 -12.05
N ASP A 259 9.41 -16.60 -12.55
CA ASP A 259 9.48 -18.04 -12.78
C ASP A 259 10.56 -18.47 -13.81
N VAL A 260 11.00 -17.55 -14.68
CA VAL A 260 12.04 -17.81 -15.69
C VAL A 260 13.45 -17.60 -15.13
N ILE A 261 13.62 -16.77 -14.11
CA ILE A 261 14.94 -16.42 -13.54
C ILE A 261 15.39 -17.47 -12.51
N ASP A 262 14.47 -18.19 -11.89
CA ASP A 262 14.76 -19.26 -10.91
C ASP A 262 15.10 -20.64 -11.53
N ILE A 263 15.42 -20.69 -12.84
CA ILE A 263 15.73 -21.95 -13.57
C ILE A 263 17.23 -22.11 -13.92
N ASP A 264 18.08 -21.10 -13.67
CA ASP A 264 19.53 -21.17 -13.96
C ASP A 264 20.41 -21.27 -12.71
#